data_AF-A0A3R7ASU0-F1
#
_entry.id   AF-A0A3R7ASU0-F1
#
_cell.length_a   1.000
_cell.length_b   1.000
_cell.length_c   1.000
_cell.angle_alpha   90.00
_cell.angle_beta   90.00
_cell.angle_gamma   90.00
#
_symmetry.space_group_name_H-M   'P 1'
#
loop_
_entity.id
_entity.type
_entity.pdbx_description
1 polymer ?
#
loop_
_entity_poly.entity_id
_entity_poly.type
_entity_poly.pdbx_seq_one_letter_code
_entity_poly.pdbx_strand_id
1 'polypeptide(L)'
;MTTVFLSSVGIYIIAIGLPPGIDALPSTRAIFNGGYHTLFNLSDTHTTLLSIPASFSSTPGFLFASGNILSAMAESKLFPRALCRRHVTYGTPIYALLVTSAMSFGLCFGEMYALDAARVFYHSSMFFGTAAYTAQCVGYVFLKKRYKNIPRTFRSPLGVAGAGVAICVFTLCALSILVFQDAQAGTSKTAMVVVLAVLSMYYHLFAKSRQTISDDEQKLLFFAHVAKHNNSKKRNRMTPRKRLLQTAVKVLMLGGRSPPTAAATSATTTTRRASIATAVTAFRNLPNRPAIPDAPPGTKPPPTGSNANPTLRC
;
A
#
# COMPACT_ATOMS: atom_id res chain seq x y z
N MET A 1 15.60 0.95 6.75
CA MET A 1 15.64 0.18 5.48
C MET A 1 16.89 -0.69 5.41
N THR A 2 18.09 -0.15 5.56
CA THR A 2 19.34 -0.94 5.58
C THR A 2 19.38 -1.98 6.70
N THR A 3 18.94 -1.62 7.91
CA THR A 3 18.88 -2.52 9.05
C THR A 3 18.00 -3.74 8.79
N VAL A 4 16.79 -3.52 8.27
CA VAL A 4 15.84 -4.59 7.90
C VAL A 4 16.42 -5.48 6.81
N PHE A 5 17.05 -4.90 5.79
CA PHE A 5 17.67 -5.67 4.71
C PHE A 5 18.78 -6.58 5.24
N LEU A 6 19.71 -6.03 6.03
CA LEU A 6 20.81 -6.80 6.61
C LEU A 6 20.30 -7.87 7.57
N SER A 7 19.31 -7.57 8.41
CA SER A 7 18.70 -8.56 9.30
C SER A 7 17.98 -9.66 8.52
N SER A 8 17.24 -9.34 7.45
CA SER A 8 16.56 -10.36 6.63
C SER A 8 17.55 -11.29 5.94
N VAL A 9 18.64 -10.75 5.38
CA VAL A 9 19.70 -11.56 4.76
C VAL A 9 20.39 -12.43 5.81
N GLY A 10 20.70 -11.86 6.98
CA GLY A 10 21.29 -12.61 8.10
C GLY A 10 20.40 -13.75 8.57
N ILE A 11 19.09 -13.50 8.75
CA ILE A 11 18.12 -14.54 9.13
C ILE A 11 18.06 -15.64 8.08
N TYR A 12 18.07 -15.30 6.79
CA TYR A 12 18.06 -16.30 5.72
C TYR A 12 19.30 -17.20 5.74
N ILE A 13 20.49 -16.61 5.92
CA ILE A 13 21.75 -17.36 6.00
C ILE A 13 21.76 -18.27 7.25
N ILE A 14 21.34 -17.75 8.40
CA ILE A 14 21.27 -18.51 9.66
C ILE A 14 20.27 -19.66 9.53
N ALA A 15 19.09 -19.41 8.98
CA ALA A 15 18.04 -20.43 8.84
C ALA A 15 18.46 -21.60 7.93
N ILE A 16 19.28 -21.34 6.90
CA ILE A 16 19.79 -22.40 6.02
C ILE A 16 21.03 -23.07 6.61
N GLY A 17 21.88 -22.30 7.30
CA GLY A 17 23.17 -22.76 7.80
C GLY A 17 23.12 -23.59 9.09
N LEU A 18 22.05 -23.49 9.88
CA LEU A 18 21.93 -24.23 11.13
C LEU A 18 21.16 -25.57 10.94
N PRO A 19 21.59 -26.66 11.61
CA PRO A 19 20.79 -27.88 11.73
C PRO A 19 19.44 -27.55 12.36
N PRO A 20 18.30 -28.09 11.89
CA PRO A 20 18.11 -29.29 11.06
C PRO A 20 18.12 -29.06 9.54
N GLY A 21 18.60 -27.91 9.04
CA GLY A 21 18.76 -27.64 7.62
C GLY A 21 17.45 -27.32 6.89
N ILE A 22 17.53 -27.00 5.59
CA ILE A 22 16.39 -26.51 4.79
C ILE A 22 15.24 -27.51 4.68
N ASP A 23 15.54 -28.81 4.71
CA ASP A 23 14.56 -29.89 4.50
C ASP A 23 13.61 -30.08 5.69
N ALA A 24 14.06 -29.74 6.89
CA ALA A 24 13.27 -29.86 8.13
C ALA A 24 12.58 -28.55 8.54
N LEU A 25 12.89 -27.42 7.90
CA LEU A 25 12.21 -26.15 8.16
C LEU A 25 10.68 -26.22 7.95
N PRO A 26 10.14 -26.89 6.92
CA PRO A 26 8.69 -26.93 6.69
C PRO A 26 7.90 -27.68 7.77
N SER A 27 8.52 -28.63 8.47
CA SER A 27 7.88 -29.44 9.52
C SER A 27 8.11 -28.88 10.93
N THR A 28 8.98 -27.89 11.08
CA THR A 28 9.36 -27.33 12.38
C THR A 28 8.37 -26.25 12.83
N ARG A 29 7.68 -26.47 13.95
CA ARG A 29 6.69 -25.53 14.52
C ARG A 29 7.29 -24.25 15.11
N ALA A 30 8.52 -24.31 15.62
CA ALA A 30 9.22 -23.16 16.18
C ALA A 30 10.59 -23.02 15.50
N ILE A 31 10.73 -22.01 14.64
CA ILE A 31 11.91 -21.81 13.77
C ILE A 31 13.21 -21.74 14.59
N PHE A 32 13.16 -21.22 15.83
CA PHE A 32 14.33 -21.13 16.69
C PHE A 32 14.72 -22.42 17.40
N ASN A 33 13.88 -23.46 17.34
CA ASN A 33 14.09 -24.70 18.10
C ASN A 33 15.38 -25.41 17.69
N GLY A 34 15.64 -25.53 16.38
CA GLY A 34 16.89 -26.10 15.88
C GLY A 34 18.13 -25.35 16.39
N GLY A 35 18.11 -24.01 16.32
CA GLY A 35 19.24 -23.20 16.77
C GLY A 35 19.51 -23.32 18.27
N TYR A 36 18.47 -23.21 19.09
CA TYR A 36 18.62 -23.33 20.54
C TYR A 36 18.98 -24.75 21.01
N HIS A 37 18.49 -25.78 20.33
CA HIS A 37 18.90 -27.16 20.59
C HIS A 37 20.41 -27.31 20.40
N THR A 38 20.98 -26.76 19.31
CA THR A 38 22.42 -26.82 19.05
C THR A 38 23.26 -25.94 19.99
N LEU A 39 22.75 -24.77 20.39
CA LEU A 39 23.51 -23.79 21.17
C LEU A 39 23.55 -24.13 22.66
N PHE A 40 22.43 -24.62 23.21
CA PHE A 40 22.30 -24.89 24.65
C PHE A 40 22.28 -26.39 24.98
N ASN A 41 22.29 -27.27 23.97
CA ASN A 41 22.22 -28.73 24.11
C ASN A 41 21.02 -29.17 24.98
N LEU A 42 19.88 -28.51 24.78
CA LEU A 42 18.65 -28.67 25.56
C LEU A 42 17.65 -29.58 24.85
N SER A 43 16.85 -30.30 25.65
CA SER A 43 15.69 -31.06 25.17
C SER A 43 14.65 -30.15 24.50
N ASP A 44 13.93 -30.68 23.50
CA ASP A 44 12.92 -29.98 22.69
C ASP A 44 11.88 -29.20 23.53
N THR A 45 11.51 -29.71 24.70
CA THR A 45 10.52 -29.06 25.57
C THR A 45 11.05 -27.76 26.18
N HIS A 46 12.32 -27.72 26.61
CA HIS A 46 12.92 -26.49 27.15
C HIS A 46 13.21 -25.48 26.05
N THR A 47 13.54 -26.00 24.87
CA THR A 47 13.84 -25.17 23.72
C THR A 47 12.61 -24.48 23.13
N THR A 48 11.47 -25.18 23.11
CA THR A 48 10.17 -24.59 22.75
C THR A 48 9.77 -23.51 23.75
N LEU A 49 9.96 -23.73 25.06
CA LEU A 49 9.73 -22.71 26.09
C LEU A 49 10.55 -21.42 25.83
N LEU A 50 11.82 -21.56 25.43
CA LEU A 50 12.68 -20.40 25.12
C LEU A 50 12.20 -19.63 23.87
N SER A 51 11.50 -20.30 22.95
CA SER A 51 11.01 -19.71 21.70
C SER A 51 9.69 -18.95 21.85
N ILE A 52 8.89 -19.27 22.88
CA ILE A 52 7.54 -18.68 23.08
C ILE A 52 7.58 -17.14 23.21
N PRO A 53 8.47 -16.51 24.00
CA PRO A 53 8.51 -15.05 24.12
C PRO A 53 8.77 -14.36 22.78
N ALA A 54 9.66 -14.94 21.95
CA ALA A 54 9.97 -14.41 20.62
C ALA A 54 8.76 -14.49 19.69
N SER A 55 8.03 -15.62 19.70
CA SER A 55 6.79 -15.77 18.95
C SER A 55 5.71 -14.78 19.41
N PHE A 56 5.51 -14.66 20.73
CA PHE A 56 4.49 -13.80 21.30
C PHE A 56 4.74 -12.31 21.00
N SER A 57 6.00 -11.88 20.99
CA SER A 57 6.41 -10.49 20.72
C SER A 57 5.94 -9.98 19.36
N SER A 58 5.68 -10.84 18.38
CA SER A 58 5.23 -10.43 17.04
C SER A 58 3.74 -10.06 17.00
N THR A 59 2.93 -10.64 17.88
CA THR A 59 1.47 -10.53 17.88
C THR A 59 0.95 -9.08 18.01
N PRO A 60 1.44 -8.26 18.97
CA PRO A 60 0.98 -6.87 19.10
C PRO A 60 1.28 -6.03 17.86
N GLY A 61 2.41 -6.31 17.18
CA GLY A 61 2.80 -5.63 15.95
C GLY A 61 1.83 -5.91 14.80
N PHE A 62 1.47 -7.18 14.61
CA PHE A 62 0.47 -7.57 13.60
C PHE A 62 -0.92 -7.05 13.92
N LEU A 63 -1.30 -7.06 15.21
CA LEU A 63 -2.59 -6.53 15.63
C LEU A 63 -2.69 -5.01 15.34
N PHE A 64 -1.67 -4.25 15.70
CA PHE A 64 -1.62 -2.81 15.42
C PHE A 64 -1.62 -2.52 13.91
N ALA A 65 -0.84 -3.26 13.13
CA ALA A 65 -0.78 -3.10 11.68
C ALA A 65 -2.13 -3.40 11.00
N SER A 66 -2.75 -4.53 11.35
CA SER A 66 -4.05 -4.93 10.78
C SER A 66 -5.18 -3.97 11.14
N GLY A 67 -5.21 -3.48 12.38
CA GLY A 67 -6.19 -2.46 12.81
C GLY A 67 -6.04 -1.14 12.04
N ASN A 68 -4.81 -0.69 11.80
CA ASN A 68 -4.57 0.51 11.00
C ASN A 68 -4.95 0.33 9.52
N ILE A 69 -4.68 -0.85 8.94
CA ILE A 69 -5.10 -1.17 7.57
C ILE A 69 -6.63 -1.17 7.47
N LEU A 70 -7.33 -1.80 8.42
CA LEU A 70 -8.79 -1.81 8.44
C LEU A 70 -9.39 -0.41 8.64
N SER A 71 -8.82 0.40 9.52
CA SER A 71 -9.21 1.80 9.70
C SER A 71 -9.01 2.61 8.42
N ALA A 72 -7.88 2.45 7.72
CA ALA A 72 -7.61 3.14 6.46
C ALA A 72 -8.59 2.72 5.35
N MET A 73 -8.98 1.44 5.31
CA MET A 73 -10.03 0.99 4.39
C MET A 73 -11.40 1.60 4.76
N ALA A 74 -11.72 1.77 6.04
CA ALA A 74 -12.95 2.45 6.48
C ALA A 74 -12.95 3.95 6.12
N GLU A 75 -11.80 4.63 6.14
CA GLU A 75 -11.66 6.04 5.69
C GLU A 75 -12.05 6.22 4.20
N SER A 76 -11.71 5.24 3.35
CA SER A 76 -12.14 5.23 1.93
C SER A 76 -13.59 4.77 1.71
N LYS A 77 -14.36 4.60 2.79
CA LYS A 77 -15.75 4.07 2.80
C LYS A 77 -15.86 2.67 2.20
N LEU A 78 -14.77 1.90 2.21
CA LEU A 78 -14.78 0.50 1.83
C LEU A 78 -15.43 -0.37 2.91
N PHE A 79 -15.34 0.05 4.18
CA PHE A 79 -15.96 -0.58 5.35
C PHE A 79 -16.87 0.41 6.10
N PRO A 80 -17.72 -0.06 7.05
CA PRO A 80 -18.56 0.81 7.86
C PRO A 80 -17.75 1.89 8.56
N ARG A 81 -18.23 3.14 8.53
CA ARG A 81 -17.49 4.31 9.07
C ARG A 81 -17.17 4.20 10.56
N ALA A 82 -17.93 3.41 11.32
CA ALA A 82 -17.66 3.15 12.72
C ALA A 82 -16.24 2.62 12.97
N LEU A 83 -15.67 1.85 12.04
CA LEU A 83 -14.34 1.27 12.16
C LEU A 83 -13.20 2.29 11.99
N CYS A 84 -13.48 3.43 11.36
CA CYS A 84 -12.53 4.52 11.16
C CYS A 84 -12.36 5.38 12.44
N ARG A 85 -13.25 5.24 13.43
CA ARG A 85 -13.24 6.06 14.64
C ARG A 85 -11.99 5.79 15.48
N ARG A 86 -11.17 6.83 15.64
CA ARG A 86 -9.96 6.80 16.48
C ARG A 86 -10.20 7.39 17.86
N HIS A 87 -9.43 6.90 18.84
CA HIS A 87 -9.44 7.42 20.20
C HIS A 87 -8.91 8.87 20.24
N VAL A 88 -9.55 9.75 21.00
CA VAL A 88 -9.21 11.20 21.05
C VAL A 88 -7.81 11.44 21.62
N THR A 89 -7.43 10.71 22.66
CA THR A 89 -6.17 10.91 23.38
C THR A 89 -4.99 10.15 22.76
N TYR A 90 -5.23 8.98 22.18
CA TYR A 90 -4.18 8.04 21.76
C TYR A 90 -4.12 7.83 20.24
N GLY A 91 -5.11 8.33 19.49
CA GLY A 91 -5.18 8.18 18.03
C GLY A 91 -5.35 6.73 17.56
N THR A 92 -5.62 5.77 18.46
CA THR A 92 -5.72 4.34 18.15
C THR A 92 -7.13 4.00 17.62
N PRO A 93 -7.24 3.21 16.53
CA PRO A 93 -8.53 2.80 16.00
C PRO A 93 -9.10 1.61 16.79
N ILE A 94 -9.72 1.89 17.94
CA ILE A 94 -10.17 0.85 18.90
C ILE A 94 -11.16 -0.12 18.25
N TYR A 95 -12.15 0.38 17.49
CA TYR A 95 -13.15 -0.49 16.85
C TYR A 95 -12.54 -1.39 15.79
N ALA A 96 -11.58 -0.87 15.00
CA ALA A 96 -10.88 -1.68 14.01
C ALA A 96 -10.06 -2.78 14.69
N LEU A 97 -9.36 -2.46 15.79
CA LEU A 97 -8.59 -3.43 16.57
C LEU A 97 -9.47 -4.51 17.18
N LEU A 98 -10.63 -4.14 17.73
CA LEU A 98 -11.56 -5.10 18.31
C LEU A 98 -12.12 -6.05 17.24
N VAL A 99 -12.51 -5.52 16.08
CA VAL A 99 -13.01 -6.34 14.96
C VAL A 99 -11.92 -7.27 14.42
N THR A 100 -10.69 -6.78 14.23
CA THR A 100 -9.59 -7.66 13.76
C THR A 100 -9.24 -8.72 14.80
N SER A 101 -9.17 -8.37 16.09
CA SER A 101 -8.95 -9.35 17.17
C SER A 101 -10.06 -10.40 17.25
N ALA A 102 -11.32 -9.99 17.19
CA ALA A 102 -12.46 -10.90 17.22
C ALA A 102 -12.46 -11.85 16.01
N MET A 103 -12.12 -11.34 14.83
CA MET A 103 -12.00 -12.13 13.61
C MET A 103 -10.82 -13.12 13.69
N SER A 104 -9.66 -12.68 14.18
CA SER A 104 -8.51 -13.56 14.41
C SER A 104 -8.81 -14.65 15.43
N PHE A 105 -9.49 -14.31 16.52
CA PHE A 105 -9.93 -15.28 17.53
C PHE A 105 -10.94 -16.28 16.96
N GLY A 106 -11.87 -15.83 16.11
CA GLY A 106 -12.77 -16.70 15.35
C GLY A 106 -12.04 -17.72 14.47
N LEU A 107 -10.96 -17.29 13.80
CA LEU A 107 -10.13 -18.19 12.98
C LEU A 107 -9.41 -19.25 13.81
N CYS A 108 -9.05 -18.96 15.08
CA CYS A 108 -8.47 -19.94 15.98
C CYS A 108 -9.42 -21.13 16.26
N PHE A 109 -10.73 -20.89 16.36
CA PHE A 109 -11.69 -21.99 16.43
C PHE A 109 -11.71 -22.81 15.15
N GLY A 110 -11.59 -22.16 13.99
CA GLY A 110 -11.47 -22.86 12.71
C GLY A 110 -10.28 -23.82 12.67
N GLU A 111 -9.15 -23.42 13.25
CA GLU A 111 -7.97 -24.30 13.41
C GLU A 111 -8.22 -25.47 14.36
N MET A 112 -8.97 -25.25 15.44
CA MET A 112 -9.29 -26.29 16.42
C MET A 112 -10.25 -27.37 15.88
N TYR A 113 -11.23 -26.98 15.06
CA TYR A 113 -12.30 -27.88 14.60
C TYR A 113 -12.02 -28.55 13.24
N ALA A 114 -11.19 -27.97 12.38
CA ALA A 114 -10.91 -28.50 11.05
C ALA A 114 -9.49 -29.08 10.93
N LEU A 115 -9.40 -30.35 10.55
CA LEU A 115 -8.15 -31.00 10.16
C LEU A 115 -7.51 -30.22 8.99
N ASP A 116 -6.21 -29.93 9.07
CA ASP A 116 -5.41 -29.18 8.09
C ASP A 116 -5.71 -27.67 7.90
N ALA A 117 -6.57 -27.06 8.73
CA ALA A 117 -6.89 -25.63 8.61
C ALA A 117 -5.66 -24.70 8.71
N ALA A 118 -4.69 -25.01 9.58
CA ALA A 118 -3.46 -24.24 9.72
C ALA A 118 -2.69 -24.13 8.40
N ARG A 119 -2.57 -25.24 7.65
CA ARG A 119 -1.90 -25.27 6.35
C ARG A 119 -2.68 -24.48 5.30
N VAL A 120 -4.01 -24.61 5.28
CA VAL A 120 -4.89 -23.85 4.38
C VAL A 120 -4.76 -22.34 4.62
N PHE A 121 -4.77 -21.89 5.87
CA PHE A 121 -4.60 -20.49 6.24
C PHE A 121 -3.22 -19.96 5.87
N TYR A 122 -2.17 -20.76 6.07
CA TYR A 122 -0.81 -20.40 5.70
C TYR A 122 -0.67 -20.17 4.19
N HIS A 123 -1.10 -21.11 3.36
CA HIS A 123 -1.01 -20.95 1.89
C HIS A 123 -1.89 -19.80 1.39
N SER A 124 -3.10 -19.65 1.93
CA SER A 124 -4.02 -18.57 1.54
C SER A 124 -3.45 -17.20 1.88
N SER A 125 -2.95 -17.03 3.11
CA SER A 125 -2.36 -15.75 3.54
C SER A 125 -1.10 -15.40 2.77
N MET A 126 -0.23 -16.37 2.46
CA MET A 126 0.95 -16.15 1.64
C MET A 126 0.61 -15.75 0.20
N PHE A 127 -0.43 -16.35 -0.39
CA PHE A 127 -0.90 -15.93 -1.71
C PHE A 127 -1.44 -14.49 -1.71
N PHE A 128 -2.33 -14.15 -0.77
CA PHE A 128 -2.85 -12.78 -0.68
C PHE A 128 -1.75 -11.76 -0.35
N GLY A 129 -0.78 -12.13 0.48
CA GLY A 129 0.38 -11.31 0.81
C GLY A 129 1.25 -11.01 -0.41
N THR A 130 1.63 -12.03 -1.18
CA THR A 130 2.41 -11.86 -2.41
C THR A 130 1.66 -11.07 -3.48
N ALA A 131 0.34 -11.25 -3.61
CA ALA A 131 -0.50 -10.45 -4.48
C ALA A 131 -0.53 -8.97 -4.04
N ALA A 132 -0.66 -8.70 -2.73
CA ALA A 132 -0.65 -7.34 -2.19
C ALA A 132 0.70 -6.65 -2.41
N TYR A 133 1.82 -7.34 -2.20
CA TYR A 133 3.15 -6.77 -2.46
C TYR A 133 3.37 -6.49 -3.95
N THR A 134 2.88 -7.38 -4.83
CA THR A 134 2.90 -7.14 -6.28
C THR A 134 2.12 -5.87 -6.63
N ALA A 135 0.91 -5.70 -6.09
CA ALA A 135 0.09 -4.51 -6.31
C ALA A 135 0.77 -3.22 -5.81
N GLN A 136 1.44 -3.27 -4.65
CA GLN A 136 2.23 -2.14 -4.13
C GLN A 136 3.38 -1.77 -5.08
N CYS A 137 4.11 -2.76 -5.61
CA CYS A 137 5.19 -2.50 -6.58
C CYS A 137 4.65 -1.93 -7.90
N VAL A 138 3.52 -2.44 -8.40
CA VAL A 138 2.85 -1.89 -9.59
C VAL A 138 2.40 -0.45 -9.35
N GLY A 139 1.82 -0.16 -8.18
CA GLY A 139 1.44 1.19 -7.75
C GLY A 139 2.63 2.15 -7.73
N TYR A 140 3.78 1.71 -7.22
CA TYR A 140 5.03 2.47 -7.27
C TYR A 140 5.45 2.80 -8.72
N VAL A 141 5.44 1.82 -9.62
CA VAL A 141 5.80 2.02 -11.03
C VAL A 141 4.83 2.99 -11.71
N PHE A 142 3.53 2.83 -11.45
CA PHE A 142 2.48 3.70 -11.97
C PHE A 142 2.68 5.16 -11.53
N LEU A 143 2.83 5.40 -10.22
CA LEU A 143 3.01 6.74 -9.65
C LEU A 143 4.31 7.38 -10.17
N LYS A 144 5.38 6.58 -10.30
CA LYS A 144 6.66 7.05 -10.81
C LYS A 144 6.62 7.43 -12.29
N LYS A 145 5.87 6.69 -13.12
CA LYS A 145 5.70 7.00 -14.55
C LYS A 145 4.78 8.20 -14.77
N ARG A 146 3.63 8.25 -14.07
CA ARG A 146 2.56 9.24 -14.33
C ARG A 146 2.77 10.57 -13.61
N TYR A 147 3.40 10.57 -12.43
CA TYR A 147 3.56 11.74 -11.58
C TYR A 147 5.03 11.98 -11.22
N LYS A 148 5.82 12.37 -12.24
CA LYS A 148 7.27 12.62 -12.10
C LYS A 148 7.61 13.86 -11.25
N ASN A 149 6.68 14.81 -11.12
CA ASN A 149 6.94 16.14 -10.57
C ASN A 149 6.42 16.33 -9.12
N ILE A 150 6.01 15.24 -8.45
CA ILE A 150 5.66 15.30 -7.02
C ILE A 150 6.98 15.33 -6.23
N PRO A 151 7.17 16.27 -5.29
CA PRO A 151 8.33 16.27 -4.40
C PRO A 151 8.34 14.97 -3.59
N ARG A 152 9.45 14.23 -3.62
CA ARG A 152 9.59 12.97 -2.89
C ARG A 152 10.63 13.14 -1.79
N THR A 153 10.24 12.88 -0.55
CA THR A 153 11.16 12.85 0.60
C THR A 153 12.21 11.75 0.45
N PHE A 154 11.83 10.62 -0.18
CA PHE A 154 12.72 9.50 -0.42
C PHE A 154 12.67 9.04 -1.88
N ARG A 155 13.84 8.78 -2.46
CA ARG A 155 13.98 8.26 -3.82
C ARG A 155 14.75 6.94 -3.77
N SER A 156 14.07 5.86 -4.13
CA SER A 156 14.69 4.53 -4.20
C SER A 156 15.90 4.53 -5.15
N PRO A 157 17.07 4.02 -4.71
CA PRO A 157 18.29 3.97 -5.51
C PRO A 157 18.18 3.01 -6.71
N LEU A 158 17.54 1.84 -6.51
CA LEU A 158 17.31 0.82 -7.56
C LEU A 158 16.16 1.19 -8.52
N GLY A 159 15.33 2.14 -8.11
CA GLY A 159 14.34 2.77 -8.97
C GLY A 159 13.32 1.81 -9.59
N VAL A 160 13.09 1.94 -10.91
CA VAL A 160 12.06 1.13 -11.61
C VAL A 160 12.55 -0.30 -11.86
N ALA A 161 13.86 -0.50 -12.06
CA ALA A 161 14.44 -1.82 -12.29
C ALA A 161 14.25 -2.72 -11.06
N GLY A 162 14.55 -2.20 -9.86
CA GLY A 162 14.31 -2.94 -8.62
C GLY A 162 12.84 -3.29 -8.39
N ALA A 163 11.91 -2.39 -8.77
CA ALA A 163 10.48 -2.69 -8.70
C ALA A 163 10.07 -3.80 -9.71
N GLY A 164 10.69 -3.84 -10.89
CA GLY A 164 10.45 -4.91 -11.87
C GLY A 164 10.91 -6.28 -11.38
N VAL A 165 12.10 -6.35 -10.76
CA VAL A 165 12.61 -7.59 -10.14
C VAL A 165 11.69 -8.03 -9.00
N ALA A 166 11.27 -7.11 -8.12
CA ALA A 166 10.36 -7.43 -7.03
C ALA A 166 9.01 -7.97 -7.52
N ILE A 167 8.43 -7.36 -8.57
CA ILE A 167 7.20 -7.87 -9.21
C ILE A 167 7.43 -9.30 -9.69
N CYS A 168 8.52 -9.56 -10.42
CA CYS A 168 8.85 -10.89 -10.93
C CYS A 168 8.92 -11.91 -9.78
N VAL A 169 9.70 -11.62 -8.72
CA VAL A 169 9.86 -12.51 -7.57
C VAL A 169 8.52 -12.79 -6.88
N PHE A 170 7.73 -11.76 -6.55
CA PHE A 170 6.45 -11.98 -5.87
C PHE A 170 5.43 -12.72 -6.76
N THR A 171 5.44 -12.49 -8.08
CA THR A 171 4.57 -13.23 -9.00
C THR A 171 5.00 -14.69 -9.15
N LEU A 172 6.31 -14.97 -9.16
CA LEU A 172 6.83 -16.34 -9.18
C LEU A 172 6.51 -17.06 -7.87
N CYS A 173 6.59 -16.38 -6.72
CA CYS A 173 6.16 -16.94 -5.43
C CYS A 173 4.66 -17.26 -5.45
N ALA A 174 3.81 -16.34 -5.93
CA ALA A 174 2.37 -16.57 -6.03
C ALA A 174 2.06 -17.77 -6.96
N LEU A 175 2.74 -17.86 -8.12
CA LEU A 175 2.59 -18.98 -9.04
C LEU A 175 3.07 -20.29 -8.41
N SER A 176 4.17 -20.25 -7.66
CA SER A 176 4.71 -21.43 -6.99
C SER A 176 3.72 -22.02 -5.97
N ILE A 177 3.08 -21.14 -5.18
CA ILE A 177 2.03 -21.54 -4.23
C ILE A 177 0.84 -22.19 -4.96
N LEU A 178 0.48 -21.69 -6.14
CA LEU A 178 -0.64 -22.23 -6.92
C LEU A 178 -0.32 -23.55 -7.63
N VAL A 179 0.92 -23.74 -8.11
CA VAL A 179 1.28 -24.86 -8.98
C VAL A 179 1.88 -26.03 -8.21
N PHE A 180 2.78 -25.81 -7.25
CA PHE A 180 3.61 -26.88 -6.67
C PHE A 180 3.14 -27.41 -5.30
N GLN A 181 2.10 -26.83 -4.71
CA GLN A 181 1.56 -27.29 -3.43
C GLN A 181 0.50 -28.39 -3.67
N ASP A 182 0.92 -29.61 -4.01
CA ASP A 182 0.04 -30.65 -4.62
C ASP A 182 -0.61 -31.68 -3.68
N ALA A 183 -0.08 -31.97 -2.48
CA ALA A 183 -0.53 -33.17 -1.74
C ALA A 183 -1.99 -33.12 -1.21
N GLN A 184 -2.48 -31.96 -0.74
CA GLN A 184 -3.86 -31.72 -0.29
C GLN A 184 -4.45 -30.43 -0.91
N ALA A 185 -3.93 -30.07 -2.08
CA ALA A 185 -4.07 -28.79 -2.78
C ALA A 185 -5.50 -28.32 -3.05
N GLY A 186 -6.46 -29.25 -3.12
CA GLY A 186 -7.85 -28.94 -3.45
C GLY A 186 -8.46 -27.97 -2.44
N THR A 187 -8.28 -28.23 -1.14
CA THR A 187 -8.94 -27.45 -0.08
C THR A 187 -8.37 -26.04 0.06
N SER A 188 -7.04 -25.86 -0.10
CA SER A 188 -6.42 -24.53 -0.05
C SER A 188 -6.75 -23.70 -1.27
N LYS A 189 -6.67 -24.28 -2.48
CA LYS A 189 -7.02 -23.59 -3.74
C LYS A 189 -8.49 -23.20 -3.75
N THR A 190 -9.39 -24.10 -3.33
CA THR A 190 -10.83 -23.80 -3.22
C THR A 190 -11.09 -22.71 -2.19
N ALA A 191 -10.48 -22.76 -1.00
CA ALA A 191 -10.61 -21.70 0.00
C ALA A 191 -10.18 -20.33 -0.54
N MET A 192 -9.05 -20.27 -1.26
CA MET A 192 -8.56 -19.03 -1.89
C MET A 192 -9.55 -18.50 -2.94
N VAL A 193 -10.07 -19.37 -3.79
CA VAL A 193 -11.07 -19.00 -4.80
C VAL A 193 -12.37 -18.53 -4.15
N VAL A 194 -12.83 -19.21 -3.10
CA VAL A 194 -14.03 -18.81 -2.35
C VAL A 194 -13.83 -17.44 -1.71
N VAL A 195 -12.70 -17.21 -1.03
CA VAL A 195 -12.39 -15.89 -0.44
C VAL A 195 -12.33 -14.81 -1.52
N LEU A 196 -11.66 -15.08 -2.65
CA LEU A 196 -11.63 -14.14 -3.78
C LEU A 196 -13.02 -13.87 -4.35
N ALA A 197 -13.86 -14.89 -4.48
CA ALA A 197 -15.21 -14.77 -5.00
C ALA A 197 -16.09 -13.93 -4.05
N VAL A 198 -16.02 -14.20 -2.75
CA VAL A 198 -16.73 -13.43 -1.71
C VAL A 198 -16.27 -11.98 -1.70
N LEU A 199 -14.95 -11.73 -1.73
CA LEU A 199 -14.39 -10.37 -1.79
C LEU A 199 -14.78 -9.65 -3.09
N SER A 200 -14.78 -10.36 -4.22
CA SER A 200 -15.18 -9.79 -5.51
C SER A 200 -16.67 -9.48 -5.53
N MET A 201 -17.51 -10.36 -4.99
CA MET A 201 -18.95 -10.14 -4.84
C MET A 201 -19.22 -8.93 -3.95
N TYR A 202 -18.57 -8.85 -2.78
CA TYR A 202 -18.63 -7.69 -1.90
C TYR A 202 -18.22 -6.40 -2.63
N TYR A 203 -17.14 -6.47 -3.41
CA TYR A 203 -16.64 -5.33 -4.17
C TYR A 203 -17.66 -4.85 -5.20
N HIS A 204 -18.22 -5.77 -5.99
CA HIS A 204 -19.15 -5.44 -7.07
C HIS A 204 -20.52 -4.98 -6.57
N LEU A 205 -21.03 -5.56 -5.47
CA LEU A 205 -22.34 -5.23 -4.93
C LEU A 205 -22.34 -3.95 -4.07
N PHE A 206 -21.35 -3.80 -3.18
CA PHE A 206 -21.33 -2.73 -2.17
C PHE A 206 -20.21 -1.73 -2.39
N ALA A 207 -18.96 -2.18 -2.55
CA ALA A 207 -17.82 -1.28 -2.55
C ALA A 207 -17.81 -0.33 -3.75
N LYS A 208 -18.06 -0.85 -4.96
CA LYS A 208 -17.98 -0.06 -6.21
C LYS A 208 -18.87 1.18 -6.20
N SER A 209 -20.01 1.13 -5.51
CA SER A 209 -20.97 2.25 -5.45
C SER A 209 -20.66 3.25 -4.32
N ARG A 210 -19.94 2.83 -3.27
CA ARG A 210 -19.69 3.66 -2.08
C ARG A 210 -18.24 4.09 -1.87
N GLN A 211 -17.29 3.48 -2.58
CA GLN A 211 -15.87 3.78 -2.47
C GLN A 211 -15.58 5.23 -2.89
N THR A 212 -15.04 6.00 -1.96
CA THR A 212 -14.56 7.36 -2.22
C THR A 212 -13.06 7.43 -1.95
N ILE A 213 -12.36 8.25 -2.73
CA ILE A 213 -10.94 8.54 -2.47
C ILE A 213 -10.83 9.08 -1.03
N SER A 214 -9.91 8.52 -0.24
CA SER A 214 -9.69 9.01 1.13
C SER A 214 -9.21 10.47 1.10
N ASP A 215 -9.52 11.26 2.13
CA ASP A 215 -9.14 12.68 2.19
C ASP A 215 -7.63 12.89 2.00
N ASP A 216 -6.81 11.97 2.50
CA ASP A 216 -5.35 12.04 2.35
C ASP A 216 -4.89 11.72 0.92
N GLU A 217 -5.53 10.76 0.27
CA GLU A 217 -5.32 10.48 -1.16
C GLU A 217 -5.77 11.66 -2.03
N GLN A 218 -6.89 12.29 -1.69
CA GLN A 218 -7.42 13.45 -2.42
C GLN A 218 -6.45 14.63 -2.35
N LYS A 219 -5.87 14.92 -1.18
CA LYS A 219 -4.84 15.98 -1.02
C LYS A 219 -3.62 15.69 -1.90
N LEU A 220 -3.09 14.47 -1.82
CA LEU A 220 -1.93 14.04 -2.61
C LEU A 220 -2.20 14.13 -4.13
N LEU A 221 -3.34 13.60 -4.57
CA LEU A 221 -3.73 13.62 -5.99
C LEU A 221 -4.05 15.03 -6.48
N PHE A 222 -4.63 15.89 -5.65
CA PHE A 222 -4.90 17.30 -5.98
C PHE A 222 -3.60 18.05 -6.25
N PHE A 223 -2.62 18.00 -5.32
CA PHE A 223 -1.31 18.62 -5.53
C PHE A 223 -0.60 18.04 -6.76
N ALA A 224 -0.69 16.73 -6.97
CA ALA A 224 -0.15 16.06 -8.13
C ALA A 224 -0.79 16.52 -9.45
N HIS A 225 -2.11 16.72 -9.46
CA HIS A 225 -2.87 17.22 -10.61
C HIS A 225 -2.54 18.68 -10.90
N VAL A 226 -2.51 19.53 -9.87
CA VAL A 226 -2.12 20.95 -10.00
C VAL A 226 -0.69 21.07 -10.53
N ALA A 227 0.26 20.29 -9.99
CA ALA A 227 1.63 20.26 -10.49
C ALA A 227 1.71 19.81 -11.95
N LYS A 228 0.91 18.81 -12.36
CA LYS A 228 0.84 18.36 -13.75
C LYS A 228 0.24 19.42 -14.67
N HIS A 229 -0.84 20.07 -14.25
CA HIS A 229 -1.51 21.12 -15.01
C HIS A 229 -0.61 22.36 -15.17
N ASN A 230 0.05 22.80 -14.09
CA ASN A 230 0.98 23.91 -14.13
C ASN A 230 2.17 23.64 -15.05
N ASN A 231 2.72 22.42 -15.03
CA ASN A 231 3.78 22.01 -15.96
C ASN A 231 3.31 21.94 -17.42
N SER A 232 2.09 21.47 -17.67
CA SER A 232 1.51 21.49 -19.02
C SER A 232 1.32 22.93 -19.52
N LYS A 233 0.88 23.84 -18.66
CA LYS A 233 0.74 25.27 -18.98
C LYS A 233 2.09 25.93 -19.24
N LYS A 234 3.10 25.65 -18.42
CA LYS A 234 4.49 26.11 -18.62
C LYS A 234 5.06 25.59 -19.94
N ARG A 235 4.82 24.31 -20.26
CA ARG A 235 5.19 23.71 -21.55
C ARG A 235 4.44 24.36 -22.71
N ASN A 236 3.16 24.65 -22.57
CA ASN A 236 2.37 25.31 -23.61
C ASN A 236 2.78 26.78 -23.85
N ARG A 237 3.25 27.48 -22.81
CA ARG A 237 3.79 28.84 -22.91
C ARG A 237 5.20 28.91 -23.48
N MET A 238 5.93 27.80 -23.58
CA MET A 238 7.23 27.77 -24.24
C MET A 238 7.09 27.85 -25.76
N THR A 239 7.86 28.74 -26.37
CA THR A 239 7.99 28.86 -27.83
C THR A 239 8.53 27.54 -28.43
N PRO A 240 8.18 27.22 -29.69
CA PRO A 240 8.59 25.95 -30.33
C PRO A 240 10.10 25.72 -30.28
N ARG A 241 10.89 26.78 -30.50
CA ARG A 241 12.35 26.79 -30.42
C ARG A 241 12.88 26.39 -29.04
N LYS A 242 12.28 26.91 -27.97
CA LYS A 242 12.65 26.55 -26.57
C LYS A 242 12.25 25.12 -26.22
N ARG A 243 11.17 24.57 -26.79
CA ARG A 243 10.78 23.16 -26.59
C ARG A 243 11.74 22.20 -27.27
N LEU A 244 12.12 22.49 -28.52
CA LEU A 244 13.12 21.70 -29.27
C LEU A 244 14.46 21.72 -28.55
N LEU A 245 14.94 22.88 -28.13
CA LEU A 245 16.19 23.01 -27.38
C LEU A 245 16.15 22.22 -26.07
N GLN A 246 15.05 22.33 -25.30
CA GLN A 246 14.93 21.61 -24.03
C GLN A 246 14.82 20.09 -24.24
N THR A 247 14.21 19.64 -25.35
CA THR A 247 14.13 18.21 -25.69
C THR A 247 15.49 17.69 -26.16
N ALA A 248 16.20 18.44 -27.00
CA ALA A 248 17.56 18.13 -27.44
C ALA A 248 18.54 18.07 -26.27
N VAL A 249 18.51 19.06 -25.37
CA VAL A 249 19.32 19.05 -24.13
C VAL A 249 18.97 17.85 -23.26
N LYS A 250 17.69 17.47 -23.15
CA LYS A 250 17.30 16.29 -22.37
C LYS A 250 17.79 14.99 -22.98
N VAL A 251 17.79 14.87 -24.30
CA VAL A 251 18.31 13.72 -25.05
C VAL A 251 19.83 13.65 -24.93
N LEU A 252 20.51 14.79 -25.05
CA LEU A 252 21.97 14.90 -24.88
C LEU A 252 22.40 14.52 -23.45
N MET A 253 21.67 14.99 -22.44
CA MET A 253 21.93 14.72 -21.02
C MET A 253 21.56 13.30 -20.56
N LEU A 254 20.74 12.56 -21.33
CA LEU A 254 20.33 11.19 -20.98
C LEU A 254 21.13 10.09 -21.69
N GLY A 255 22.15 10.43 -22.47
CA GLY A 255 22.99 9.45 -23.18
C GLY A 255 22.24 8.80 -24.34
N GLY A 256 22.85 8.84 -25.52
CA GLY A 256 22.23 8.50 -26.79
C GLY A 256 21.53 7.14 -26.83
N ARG A 257 20.19 7.17 -26.86
CA ARG A 257 19.38 6.10 -27.43
C ARG A 257 18.32 6.75 -28.32
N SER A 258 18.54 6.62 -29.62
CA SER A 258 17.66 7.04 -30.71
C SER A 258 16.27 6.38 -30.55
N PRO A 259 15.16 7.12 -30.73
CA PRO A 259 13.85 6.48 -30.93
C PRO A 259 13.73 5.95 -32.38
N PRO A 260 13.09 4.80 -32.61
CA PRO A 260 12.73 4.40 -33.96
C PRO A 260 11.57 5.28 -34.46
N THR A 261 11.67 5.63 -35.73
CA THR A 261 10.71 6.34 -36.58
C THR A 261 9.32 5.71 -36.48
N ALA A 262 8.34 6.46 -35.97
CA ALA A 262 6.92 6.12 -36.10
C ALA A 262 6.30 7.10 -37.10
N ALA A 263 5.87 6.54 -38.23
CA ALA A 263 5.16 7.20 -39.31
C ALA A 263 3.86 7.88 -38.82
N ALA A 264 3.52 8.96 -39.49
CA ALA A 264 2.27 9.68 -39.30
C ALA A 264 1.07 8.78 -39.63
N THR A 265 0.05 8.81 -38.77
CA THR A 265 -1.31 8.50 -39.20
C THR A 265 -2.28 9.42 -38.47
N SER A 266 -2.84 10.33 -39.24
CA SER A 266 -3.90 11.25 -38.87
C SER A 266 -5.18 10.47 -38.58
N ALA A 267 -5.83 10.72 -37.44
CA ALA A 267 -7.25 10.40 -37.27
C ALA A 267 -7.92 11.37 -36.28
N THR A 268 -8.88 12.08 -36.84
CA THR A 268 -9.82 13.05 -36.31
C THR A 268 -10.72 12.45 -35.22
N THR A 269 -10.92 13.15 -34.09
CA THR A 269 -12.21 13.10 -33.36
C THR A 269 -12.45 14.41 -32.63
N THR A 270 -13.18 15.27 -33.33
CA THR A 270 -13.92 16.43 -32.83
C THR A 270 -15.17 15.93 -32.11
N THR A 271 -15.34 16.18 -30.81
CA THR A 271 -16.60 16.55 -30.10
C THR A 271 -16.51 16.33 -28.59
N ARG A 272 -16.04 17.34 -27.84
CA ARG A 272 -16.47 17.59 -26.44
C ARG A 272 -15.96 18.93 -25.90
N ARG A 273 -16.22 20.03 -26.63
CA ARG A 273 -15.81 21.38 -26.22
C ARG A 273 -16.96 22.32 -25.81
N ALA A 274 -18.21 21.90 -25.96
CA ALA A 274 -19.35 22.79 -25.80
C ALA A 274 -19.94 22.87 -24.38
N SER A 275 -19.67 21.92 -23.47
CA SER A 275 -20.36 21.85 -22.16
C SER A 275 -19.60 22.45 -20.97
N ILE A 276 -18.38 22.97 -21.15
CA ILE A 276 -17.58 23.57 -20.07
C ILE A 276 -17.58 25.11 -20.13
N ALA A 277 -17.97 25.71 -21.25
CA ALA A 277 -17.98 27.16 -21.43
C ALA A 277 -19.08 27.86 -20.58
N THR A 278 -20.18 27.18 -20.29
CA THR A 278 -21.33 27.78 -19.58
C THR A 278 -21.11 27.89 -18.06
N ALA A 279 -20.26 27.06 -17.46
CA ALA A 279 -19.98 27.09 -16.02
C ALA A 279 -18.97 28.17 -15.61
N VAL A 280 -18.14 28.66 -16.55
CA VAL A 280 -17.08 29.64 -16.27
C VAL A 280 -17.63 31.09 -16.25
N THR A 281 -18.75 31.36 -16.91
CA THR A 281 -19.33 32.70 -16.96
C THR A 281 -20.13 33.06 -15.70
N ALA A 282 -20.67 32.07 -14.96
CA ALA A 282 -21.46 32.30 -13.75
C ALA A 282 -20.63 32.70 -12.52
N PHE A 283 -19.33 32.37 -12.49
CA PHE A 283 -18.45 32.70 -11.34
C PHE A 283 -17.77 34.07 -11.43
N ARG A 284 -17.95 34.80 -12.56
CA ARG A 284 -17.28 36.09 -12.80
C ARG A 284 -18.05 37.30 -12.26
N ASN A 285 -19.33 37.14 -11.91
CA ASN A 285 -20.22 38.24 -11.51
C ASN A 285 -20.60 38.17 -10.02
N LEU A 286 -19.62 37.99 -9.13
CA LEU A 286 -19.81 38.30 -7.71
C LEU A 286 -19.17 39.67 -7.41
N PRO A 287 -19.93 40.65 -6.87
CA PRO A 287 -19.41 41.99 -6.61
C PRO A 287 -18.39 42.02 -5.46
N ASN A 288 -17.38 42.89 -5.62
CA ASN A 288 -16.26 43.11 -4.71
C ASN A 288 -16.70 43.39 -3.26
N ARG A 289 -16.08 42.71 -2.29
CA ARG A 289 -16.10 43.10 -0.87
C ARG A 289 -15.15 44.28 -0.62
N PRO A 290 -15.51 45.27 0.23
CA PRO A 290 -14.64 46.40 0.55
C PRO A 290 -13.49 46.00 1.48
N ALA A 291 -12.38 46.75 1.38
CA ALA A 291 -11.15 46.58 2.14
C ALA A 291 -11.33 46.86 3.64
N ILE A 292 -10.62 46.08 4.48
CA ILE A 292 -10.55 46.24 5.94
C ILE A 292 -9.38 47.19 6.24
N PRO A 293 -9.53 48.22 7.10
CA PRO A 293 -8.43 49.10 7.48
C PRO A 293 -7.49 48.45 8.52
N ASP A 294 -6.20 48.77 8.42
CA ASP A 294 -5.12 48.28 9.27
C ASP A 294 -5.29 48.70 10.75
N ALA A 295 -5.06 47.75 11.67
CA ALA A 295 -5.11 47.99 13.12
C ALA A 295 -3.70 48.19 13.73
N PRO A 296 -3.54 48.98 14.82
CA PRO A 296 -2.24 49.35 15.38
C PRO A 296 -1.57 48.22 16.18
N PRO A 297 -0.24 48.30 16.43
CA PRO A 297 0.53 47.20 17.00
C PRO A 297 0.31 47.10 18.52
N GLY A 298 -0.14 45.95 19.02
CA GLY A 298 -0.17 45.71 20.47
C GLY A 298 -1.14 44.67 21.05
N THR A 299 -1.81 43.83 20.25
CA THR A 299 -2.75 42.82 20.80
C THR A 299 -2.37 41.40 20.37
N LYS A 300 -2.28 40.49 21.35
CA LYS A 300 -2.04 39.06 21.15
C LYS A 300 -3.14 38.48 20.22
N PRO A 301 -2.81 37.58 19.28
CA PRO A 301 -3.81 36.95 18.43
C PRO A 301 -4.73 36.05 19.28
N PRO A 302 -6.06 36.05 19.03
CA PRO A 302 -6.97 35.09 19.65
C PRO A 302 -6.67 33.68 19.13
N PRO A 303 -7.01 32.62 19.90
CA PRO A 303 -6.77 31.25 19.49
C PRO A 303 -7.50 30.99 18.17
N THR A 304 -6.73 30.75 17.12
CA THR A 304 -7.25 30.28 15.83
C THR A 304 -7.98 28.98 16.07
N GLY A 305 -9.27 28.98 15.76
CA GLY A 305 -10.16 27.85 15.92
C GLY A 305 -9.60 26.59 15.25
N SER A 306 -9.16 25.66 16.09
CA SER A 306 -8.92 24.27 15.74
C SER A 306 -9.69 23.38 16.71
N ASN A 307 -10.97 23.69 16.93
CA ASN A 307 -11.94 22.76 17.51
C ASN A 307 -12.67 22.00 16.40
N ALA A 308 -11.93 21.49 15.43
CA ALA A 308 -12.41 20.38 14.62
C ALA A 308 -12.24 19.13 15.46
N ASN A 309 -13.33 18.72 16.10
CA ASN A 309 -13.41 17.50 16.90
C ASN A 309 -12.76 16.33 16.15
N PRO A 310 -11.66 15.72 16.65
CA PRO A 310 -10.95 14.66 15.95
C PRO A 310 -11.80 13.38 15.77
N THR A 311 -12.98 13.30 16.41
CA THR A 311 -13.93 12.21 16.20
C THR A 311 -14.71 12.28 14.88
N LEU A 312 -14.59 13.39 14.13
CA LEU A 312 -15.28 13.64 12.86
C LEU A 312 -14.38 13.47 11.61
N ARG A 313 -13.18 12.88 11.75
CA ARG A 313 -12.30 12.53 10.61
C ARG A 313 -12.72 11.24 9.87
N CYS A 314 -14.01 10.91 9.97
CA CYS A 314 -14.78 9.92 9.22
C CYS A 314 -16.21 10.51 9.06
#